data_AF-A0A661SK01-F1
#
_entry.id   AF-A0A661SK01-F1
#
_cell.length_a   1.000
_cell.length_b   1.000
_cell.length_c   1.000
_cell.angle_alpha   90.00
_cell.angle_beta   90.00
_cell.angle_gamma   90.00
#
_symmetry.space_group_name_H-M   'P 1'
#
loop_
_entity.id
_entity.type
_entity.pdbx_description
1 polymer ?
#
loop_
_entity_poly.entity_id
_entity_poly.type
_entity_poly.pdbx_seq_one_letter_code
_entity_poly.pdbx_strand_id
1 'polypeptide(L)'
;MDFDIQTWISVAAFMGGALAMGLGAIGAAIGEGYTAAQANAAVSRNPGISGDILKSMLVGQAIAESASIFALVVAMILLFTSFTSQSYVTACVMLSSGLCMGFGAIGSGVGSGFPAGAACMGMARQPAMSGRLTTNMLIGSAVCQTPSIFALVTSFILLFTDFSARAVSPTWAAVLGAGFASGLGAVGSGLGGGLVAESGCKGIARQPLSATPVTNVMLLGQAVTQTTAIYGLLIGFILMFKSFPATDSIAPPMALLGAGLCMGIGAIGPGIGEGFTARSAVKWIARNEGATADLTRLMLVGQAVTESTGIYSLVIALILIFVA
;
A
#
# COMPACT_ATOMS: atom_id res chain seq x y z
N MET A 1 -21.05 -14.36 31.59
CA MET A 1 -20.24 -15.36 30.86
C MET A 1 -18.82 -14.84 30.90
N ASP A 2 -17.98 -15.38 31.78
CA ASP A 2 -16.55 -15.06 31.78
C ASP A 2 -15.88 -15.97 30.74
N PHE A 3 -15.44 -15.37 29.64
CA PHE A 3 -14.77 -16.09 28.56
C PHE A 3 -13.27 -16.22 28.87
N ASP A 4 -12.72 -17.41 28.70
CA ASP A 4 -11.30 -17.68 28.86
C ASP A 4 -10.46 -16.92 27.80
N ILE A 5 -9.20 -16.61 28.11
CA ILE A 5 -8.24 -15.93 27.24
C ILE A 5 -8.11 -16.65 25.91
N GLN A 6 -8.11 -17.98 25.92
CA GLN A 6 -8.04 -18.79 24.70
C GLN A 6 -9.24 -18.52 23.77
N THR A 7 -10.42 -18.26 24.34
CA THR A 7 -11.62 -17.92 23.55
C THR A 7 -11.43 -16.56 22.87
N TRP A 8 -10.89 -15.56 23.58
CA TRP A 8 -10.61 -14.24 23.01
C TRP A 8 -9.54 -14.29 21.91
N ILE A 9 -8.52 -15.13 22.07
CA ILE A 9 -7.50 -15.35 21.03
C ILE A 9 -8.17 -15.95 19.78
N SER A 10 -9.01 -16.96 19.92
CA SER A 10 -9.73 -17.56 18.78
C SER A 10 -10.67 -16.56 18.10
N VAL A 11 -11.42 -15.76 18.87
CA VAL A 11 -12.29 -14.71 18.33
C VAL A 11 -11.47 -13.70 17.53
N ALA A 12 -10.35 -13.23 18.09
CA ALA A 12 -9.49 -12.26 17.43
C ALA A 12 -8.81 -12.82 16.18
N ALA A 13 -8.43 -14.10 16.18
CA ALA A 13 -7.86 -14.78 15.01
C ALA A 13 -8.90 -14.92 13.89
N PHE A 14 -10.13 -15.31 14.21
CA PHE A 14 -11.22 -15.38 13.23
C PHE A 14 -11.58 -14.02 12.65
N MET A 15 -11.70 -13.00 13.50
CA MET A 15 -11.94 -11.63 13.06
C MET A 15 -10.76 -11.08 12.24
N GLY A 16 -9.53 -11.27 12.70
CA GLY A 16 -8.32 -10.82 12.01
C GLY A 16 -8.20 -11.47 10.63
N GLY A 17 -8.42 -12.78 10.53
CA GLY A 17 -8.39 -13.49 9.25
C GLY A 17 -9.49 -13.03 8.28
N ALA A 18 -10.71 -12.84 8.80
CA ALA A 18 -11.81 -12.32 7.99
C ALA A 18 -11.55 -10.88 7.50
N LEU A 19 -11.01 -10.01 8.36
CA LEU A 19 -10.68 -8.63 8.01
C LEU A 19 -9.51 -8.55 7.03
N ALA A 20 -8.49 -9.39 7.20
CA ALA A 20 -7.37 -9.49 6.26
C ALA A 20 -7.89 -9.78 4.85
N MET A 21 -8.62 -10.88 4.68
CA MET A 21 -9.07 -11.29 3.35
C MET A 21 -10.19 -10.40 2.81
N GLY A 22 -11.16 -10.01 3.65
CA GLY A 22 -12.27 -9.16 3.25
C GLY A 22 -11.80 -7.80 2.73
N LEU A 23 -10.87 -7.14 3.42
CA LEU A 23 -10.29 -5.88 2.96
C LEU A 23 -9.30 -6.08 1.81
N GLY A 24 -8.49 -7.14 1.87
CA GLY A 24 -7.47 -7.42 0.86
C GLY A 24 -8.04 -7.68 -0.54
N ALA A 25 -9.19 -8.34 -0.62
CA ALA A 25 -9.86 -8.63 -1.89
C ALA A 25 -10.33 -7.36 -2.65
N ILE A 26 -10.64 -6.27 -1.93
CA ILE A 26 -11.22 -5.05 -2.51
C ILE A 26 -10.25 -4.44 -3.52
N GLY A 27 -8.98 -4.32 -3.14
CA GLY A 27 -7.99 -3.63 -3.94
C GLY A 27 -7.73 -4.33 -5.27
N ALA A 28 -7.42 -5.63 -5.22
CA ALA A 28 -7.15 -6.40 -6.42
C ALA A 28 -8.37 -6.46 -7.34
N ALA A 29 -9.56 -6.79 -6.82
CA ALA A 29 -10.76 -6.90 -7.65
C ALA A 29 -11.07 -5.61 -8.43
N ILE A 30 -10.93 -4.44 -7.80
CA ILE A 30 -11.11 -3.14 -8.48
C ILE A 30 -10.01 -2.92 -9.53
N GLY A 31 -8.75 -3.18 -9.19
CA GLY A 31 -7.61 -3.01 -10.10
C GLY A 31 -7.68 -3.95 -11.32
N GLU A 32 -8.04 -5.20 -11.10
CA GLU A 32 -8.21 -6.23 -12.12
C GLU A 32 -9.40 -5.93 -13.03
N GLY A 33 -10.54 -5.56 -12.44
CA GLY A 33 -11.74 -5.17 -13.18
C GLY A 33 -11.49 -3.94 -14.05
N TYR A 34 -10.76 -2.94 -13.53
CA TYR A 34 -10.32 -1.79 -14.32
C TYR A 34 -9.42 -2.21 -15.49
N THR A 35 -8.46 -3.10 -15.24
CA THR A 35 -7.56 -3.63 -16.27
C THR A 35 -8.33 -4.33 -17.38
N ALA A 36 -9.27 -5.20 -17.02
CA ALA A 36 -10.14 -5.91 -17.97
C ALA A 36 -11.02 -4.95 -18.78
N ALA A 37 -11.57 -3.91 -18.14
CA ALA A 37 -12.35 -2.89 -18.83
C ALA A 37 -11.52 -2.14 -19.89
N GLN A 38 -10.27 -1.77 -19.56
CA GLN A 38 -9.36 -1.14 -20.53
C GLN A 38 -8.91 -2.12 -21.62
N ALA A 39 -8.70 -3.39 -21.30
CA ALA A 39 -8.38 -4.43 -22.27
C ALA A 39 -9.52 -4.63 -23.28
N ASN A 40 -10.78 -4.66 -22.83
CA ASN A 40 -11.94 -4.72 -23.73
C ASN A 40 -11.99 -3.53 -24.68
N ALA A 41 -11.76 -2.31 -24.17
CA ALA A 41 -11.67 -1.10 -25.00
C ALA A 41 -10.46 -1.11 -25.96
N ALA A 42 -9.37 -1.77 -25.58
CA ALA A 42 -8.18 -1.92 -26.40
C ALA A 42 -8.42 -2.92 -27.55
N VAL A 43 -9.02 -4.08 -27.25
CA VAL A 43 -9.37 -5.11 -28.25
C VAL A 43 -10.39 -4.60 -29.24
N SER A 44 -11.40 -3.83 -28.79
CA SER A 44 -12.39 -3.26 -29.71
C SER A 44 -11.78 -2.29 -30.73
N ARG A 45 -10.70 -1.60 -30.37
CA ARG A 45 -9.96 -0.72 -31.27
C ARG A 45 -9.02 -1.46 -32.21
N ASN A 46 -8.44 -2.58 -31.76
CA ASN A 46 -7.51 -3.36 -32.56
C ASN A 46 -7.66 -4.87 -32.32
N PRO A 47 -8.67 -5.52 -32.94
CA PRO A 47 -8.96 -6.93 -32.70
C PRO A 47 -7.83 -7.88 -33.15
N GLY A 48 -7.01 -7.45 -34.12
CA GLY A 48 -5.93 -8.25 -34.70
C GLY A 48 -4.80 -8.57 -33.72
N ILE A 49 -4.65 -7.80 -32.64
CA ILE A 49 -3.64 -8.04 -31.58
C ILE A 49 -4.28 -8.46 -30.25
N SER A 50 -5.51 -8.98 -30.28
CA SER A 50 -6.25 -9.40 -29.09
C SER A 50 -5.48 -10.38 -28.20
N GLY A 51 -4.73 -11.31 -28.80
CA GLY A 51 -3.89 -12.25 -28.07
C GLY A 51 -2.79 -11.57 -27.24
N ASP A 52 -2.18 -10.50 -27.73
CA ASP A 52 -1.13 -9.77 -27.01
C ASP A 52 -1.71 -8.86 -25.92
N ILE A 53 -2.86 -8.23 -26.20
CA ILE A 53 -3.61 -7.47 -25.19
C ILE A 53 -4.04 -8.40 -24.03
N LEU A 54 -4.57 -9.58 -24.35
CA LEU A 54 -4.96 -10.58 -23.35
C LEU A 54 -3.78 -11.01 -22.49
N LYS A 55 -2.62 -11.32 -23.10
CA LYS A 55 -1.41 -11.68 -22.33
C LYS A 55 -1.00 -10.55 -21.37
N SER A 56 -0.95 -9.32 -21.84
CA SER A 56 -0.57 -8.18 -20.99
C SER A 56 -1.59 -7.92 -19.87
N MET A 57 -2.88 -8.03 -20.17
CA MET A 57 -3.97 -7.95 -19.18
C MET A 57 -3.75 -8.98 -18.07
N LEU A 58 -3.54 -10.25 -18.42
CA LEU A 58 -3.33 -11.32 -17.44
C LEU A 58 -2.07 -11.12 -16.60
N VAL A 59 -0.96 -10.65 -17.19
CA VAL A 59 0.25 -10.31 -16.43
C VAL A 59 -0.02 -9.16 -15.45
N GLY A 60 -0.72 -8.12 -15.89
CA GLY A 60 -1.08 -6.99 -15.03
C GLY A 60 -2.01 -7.37 -13.88
N GLN A 61 -3.02 -8.20 -14.17
CA GLN A 61 -3.94 -8.73 -13.16
C GLN A 61 -3.21 -9.59 -12.14
N ALA A 62 -2.33 -10.50 -12.58
CA ALA A 62 -1.53 -11.33 -11.67
C ALA A 62 -0.66 -10.49 -10.71
N ILE A 63 -0.16 -9.33 -11.15
CA ILE A 63 0.58 -8.42 -10.28
C ILE A 63 -0.37 -7.74 -9.29
N ALA A 64 -1.53 -7.24 -9.72
CA ALA A 64 -2.52 -6.65 -8.83
C ALA A 64 -2.99 -7.64 -7.75
N GLU A 65 -3.18 -8.91 -8.13
CA GLU A 65 -3.64 -10.01 -7.26
C GLU A 65 -2.65 -10.38 -6.16
N SER A 66 -1.35 -10.12 -6.35
CA SER A 66 -0.33 -10.45 -5.33
C SER A 66 -0.65 -9.85 -3.94
N ALA A 67 -1.24 -8.65 -3.89
CA ALA A 67 -1.67 -8.01 -2.66
C ALA A 67 -2.80 -8.80 -1.94
N SER A 68 -3.76 -9.33 -2.69
CA SER A 68 -4.81 -10.23 -2.16
C SER A 68 -4.24 -11.55 -1.70
N ILE A 69 -3.26 -12.11 -2.41
CA ILE A 69 -2.59 -13.35 -2.01
C ILE A 69 -1.86 -13.15 -0.68
N PHE A 70 -1.21 -12.01 -0.45
CA PHE A 70 -0.60 -11.70 0.84
C PHE A 70 -1.63 -11.66 1.98
N ALA A 71 -2.79 -11.04 1.73
CA ALA A 71 -3.90 -11.05 2.68
C ALA A 71 -4.47 -12.45 2.93
N LEU A 72 -4.60 -13.26 1.89
CA LEU A 72 -5.03 -14.65 1.99
C LEU A 72 -4.06 -15.47 2.83
N VAL A 73 -2.76 -15.33 2.63
CA VAL A 73 -1.73 -16.04 3.41
C VAL A 73 -1.84 -15.67 4.89
N VAL A 74 -1.97 -14.39 5.23
CA VAL A 74 -2.17 -13.94 6.62
C VAL A 74 -3.47 -14.51 7.20
N ALA A 75 -4.56 -14.50 6.44
CA ALA A 75 -5.82 -15.09 6.86
C ALA A 75 -5.71 -16.60 7.11
N MET A 76 -5.03 -17.35 6.23
CA MET A 76 -4.79 -18.78 6.41
C MET A 76 -3.96 -19.07 7.65
N ILE A 77 -2.91 -18.28 7.91
CA ILE A 77 -2.12 -18.42 9.14
C ILE A 77 -3.00 -18.19 10.37
N LEU A 78 -3.81 -17.12 10.38
CA LEU A 78 -4.70 -16.80 11.49
C LEU A 78 -5.78 -17.88 11.74
N LEU A 79 -6.34 -18.47 10.67
CA LEU A 79 -7.44 -19.43 10.80
C LEU A 79 -6.97 -20.86 11.11
N PHE A 80 -5.78 -21.26 10.65
CA PHE A 80 -5.31 -22.64 10.74
C PHE A 80 -4.13 -22.86 11.69
N THR A 81 -3.60 -21.80 12.30
CA THR A 81 -2.56 -21.92 13.33
C THR A 81 -3.18 -21.86 14.72
N SER A 82 -2.79 -22.80 15.58
CA SER A 82 -3.17 -22.78 17.00
C SER A 82 -2.26 -21.83 17.77
N PHE A 83 -2.81 -20.73 18.25
CA PHE A 83 -2.11 -19.80 19.14
C PHE A 83 -2.45 -20.12 20.59
N THR A 84 -1.45 -20.38 21.42
CA THR A 84 -1.61 -20.62 22.85
C THR A 84 -0.85 -19.54 23.60
N SER A 85 -1.56 -18.66 24.31
CA SER A 85 -0.95 -17.66 25.18
C SER A 85 -1.82 -17.37 26.40
N GLN A 86 -1.14 -17.00 27.48
CA GLN A 86 -1.77 -16.55 28.74
C GLN A 86 -1.99 -15.03 28.77
N SER A 87 -1.68 -14.32 27.68
CA SER A 87 -1.77 -12.85 27.62
C SER A 87 -2.84 -12.37 26.65
N TYR A 88 -3.66 -11.42 27.12
CA TYR A 88 -4.65 -10.72 26.29
C TYR A 88 -4.01 -9.93 25.14
N VAL A 89 -2.71 -9.59 25.22
CA VAL A 89 -1.99 -8.91 24.14
C VAL A 89 -2.00 -9.74 22.86
N THR A 90 -1.92 -11.07 22.97
CA THR A 90 -1.92 -11.97 21.81
C THR A 90 -3.22 -11.87 21.02
N ALA A 91 -4.37 -11.67 21.66
CA ALA A 91 -5.62 -11.43 20.95
C ALA A 91 -5.53 -10.14 20.11
N CYS A 92 -4.99 -9.05 20.66
CA CYS A 92 -4.77 -7.81 19.90
C CYS A 92 -3.75 -7.97 18.77
N VAL A 93 -2.71 -8.81 18.94
CA VAL A 93 -1.75 -9.16 17.88
C VAL A 93 -2.47 -9.79 16.69
N MET A 94 -3.33 -10.78 16.93
CA MET A 94 -4.05 -11.49 15.87
C MET A 94 -4.99 -10.57 15.09
N LEU A 95 -5.70 -9.69 15.80
CA LEU A 95 -6.56 -8.69 15.16
C LEU A 95 -5.74 -7.66 14.37
N SER A 96 -4.65 -7.18 14.96
CA SER A 96 -3.77 -6.16 14.38
C SER A 96 -3.07 -6.64 13.11
N SER A 97 -2.54 -7.87 13.10
CA SER A 97 -1.87 -8.45 11.93
C SER A 97 -2.83 -8.59 10.74
N GLY A 98 -4.06 -9.01 11.00
CA GLY A 98 -5.12 -9.10 10.00
C GLY A 98 -5.52 -7.73 9.43
N LEU A 99 -5.77 -6.74 10.29
CA LEU A 99 -6.10 -5.37 9.88
C LEU A 99 -4.94 -4.72 9.09
N CYS A 100 -3.71 -4.88 9.55
CA CYS A 100 -2.52 -4.35 8.91
C CYS A 100 -2.42 -4.82 7.45
N MET A 101 -2.48 -6.14 7.24
CA MET A 101 -2.40 -6.71 5.90
C MET A 101 -3.62 -6.34 5.06
N GLY A 102 -4.83 -6.40 5.63
CA GLY A 102 -6.06 -6.07 4.94
C GLY A 102 -6.05 -4.65 4.36
N PHE A 103 -5.71 -3.63 5.17
CA PHE A 103 -5.60 -2.26 4.67
C PHE A 103 -4.42 -2.10 3.69
N GLY A 104 -3.27 -2.70 3.99
CA GLY A 104 -2.09 -2.57 3.14
C GLY A 104 -2.25 -3.14 1.73
N ALA A 105 -3.16 -4.09 1.54
CA ALA A 105 -3.46 -4.66 0.24
C ALA A 105 -4.35 -3.76 -0.65
N ILE A 106 -5.18 -2.89 -0.06
CA ILE A 106 -6.16 -2.08 -0.82
C ILE A 106 -5.43 -1.18 -1.82
N GLY A 107 -4.48 -0.38 -1.34
CA GLY A 107 -3.84 0.63 -2.18
C GLY A 107 -3.05 0.04 -3.32
N SER A 108 -2.19 -0.93 -3.01
CA SER A 108 -1.33 -1.61 -3.99
C SER A 108 -2.13 -2.40 -5.02
N GLY A 109 -3.22 -3.05 -4.61
CA GLY A 109 -4.10 -3.82 -5.50
C GLY A 109 -4.76 -2.92 -6.55
N VAL A 110 -5.38 -1.82 -6.13
CA VAL A 110 -6.00 -0.86 -7.07
C VAL A 110 -4.92 -0.18 -7.92
N GLY A 111 -3.85 0.30 -7.28
CA GLY A 111 -2.78 1.06 -7.93
C GLY A 111 -2.09 0.27 -9.04
N SER A 112 -1.83 -1.02 -8.83
CA SER A 112 -1.17 -1.88 -9.82
C SER A 112 -2.03 -2.17 -11.06
N GLY A 113 -3.36 -2.06 -10.95
CA GLY A 113 -4.28 -2.23 -12.07
C GLY A 113 -4.28 -1.06 -13.06
N PHE A 114 -4.01 0.17 -12.60
CA PHE A 114 -3.98 1.35 -13.48
C PHE A 114 -2.91 1.27 -14.60
N PRO A 115 -1.62 1.01 -14.32
CA PRO A 115 -0.62 0.87 -15.38
C PRO A 115 -0.89 -0.33 -16.30
N ALA A 116 -1.50 -1.41 -15.80
CA ALA A 116 -1.89 -2.56 -16.61
C ALA A 116 -2.96 -2.20 -17.64
N GLY A 117 -4.04 -1.52 -17.22
CA GLY A 117 -5.06 -1.03 -18.14
C GLY A 117 -4.50 0.00 -19.14
N ALA A 118 -3.62 0.89 -18.69
CA ALA A 118 -2.94 1.85 -19.55
C ALA A 118 -2.02 1.19 -20.58
N ALA A 119 -1.32 0.11 -20.20
CA ALA A 119 -0.49 -0.67 -21.12
C ALA A 119 -1.35 -1.35 -22.20
N CYS A 120 -2.46 -2.01 -21.82
CA CYS A 120 -3.40 -2.61 -22.77
C CYS A 120 -3.85 -1.60 -23.84
N MET A 121 -4.30 -0.42 -23.41
CA MET A 121 -4.71 0.66 -24.31
C MET A 121 -3.54 1.26 -25.10
N GLY A 122 -2.35 1.28 -24.52
CA GLY A 122 -1.13 1.70 -25.19
C GLY A 122 -0.76 0.76 -26.34
N MET A 123 -0.88 -0.55 -26.15
CA MET A 123 -0.59 -1.56 -27.18
C MET A 123 -1.57 -1.49 -28.34
N ALA A 124 -2.87 -1.30 -28.06
CA ALA A 124 -3.86 -1.07 -29.10
C ALA A 124 -3.54 0.14 -29.98
N ARG A 125 -2.98 1.20 -29.39
CA ARG A 125 -2.54 2.40 -30.10
C ARG A 125 -1.22 2.23 -30.82
N GLN A 126 -0.27 1.50 -30.22
CA GLN A 126 1.07 1.35 -30.76
C GLN A 126 1.59 -0.10 -30.60
N PRO A 127 1.14 -1.03 -31.46
CA PRO A 127 1.47 -2.45 -31.35
C PRO A 127 2.98 -2.75 -31.41
N ALA A 128 3.74 -1.94 -32.16
CA ALA A 128 5.19 -2.06 -32.25
C ALA A 128 5.92 -1.83 -30.91
N MET A 129 5.26 -1.19 -29.95
CA MET A 129 5.83 -0.83 -28.64
C MET A 129 5.34 -1.72 -27.49
N SER A 130 4.64 -2.81 -27.78
CA SER A 130 4.05 -3.70 -26.77
C SER A 130 5.06 -4.23 -25.76
N GLY A 131 6.25 -4.63 -26.21
CA GLY A 131 7.33 -5.05 -25.32
C GLY A 131 7.74 -3.95 -24.34
N ARG A 132 7.99 -2.71 -24.81
CA ARG A 132 8.36 -1.59 -23.95
C ARG A 132 7.26 -1.20 -22.97
N LEU A 133 6.00 -1.21 -23.42
CA LEU A 133 4.85 -0.93 -22.56
C LEU A 133 4.69 -1.98 -21.46
N THR A 134 4.91 -3.25 -21.79
CA THR A 134 4.90 -4.35 -20.81
C THR A 134 6.01 -4.15 -19.79
N THR A 135 7.23 -3.84 -20.22
CA THR A 135 8.33 -3.53 -19.29
C THR A 135 8.00 -2.34 -18.38
N ASN A 136 7.47 -1.24 -18.90
CA ASN A 136 7.12 -0.08 -18.08
C ASN A 136 5.96 -0.37 -17.11
N MET A 137 4.97 -1.16 -17.53
CA MET A 137 3.92 -1.67 -16.66
C MET A 137 4.53 -2.49 -15.51
N LEU A 138 5.40 -3.45 -15.81
CA LEU A 138 6.04 -4.29 -14.79
C LEU A 138 6.81 -3.45 -13.77
N ILE A 139 7.63 -2.51 -14.25
CA ILE A 139 8.41 -1.60 -13.38
C ILE A 139 7.46 -0.78 -12.51
N GLY A 140 6.47 -0.12 -13.11
CA GLY A 140 5.54 0.75 -12.40
C GLY A 140 4.71 -0.01 -11.38
N SER A 141 4.16 -1.18 -11.73
CA SER A 141 3.36 -2.02 -10.84
C SER A 141 4.20 -2.66 -9.72
N ALA A 142 5.45 -3.06 -9.99
CA ALA A 142 6.33 -3.60 -8.95
C ALA A 142 6.58 -2.58 -7.83
N VAL A 143 6.81 -1.32 -8.21
CA VAL A 143 6.97 -0.22 -7.26
C VAL A 143 5.68 0.00 -6.45
N CYS A 144 4.50 -0.10 -7.09
CA CYS A 144 3.19 0.00 -6.42
C CYS A 144 2.94 -1.10 -5.37
N GLN A 145 3.65 -2.23 -5.42
CA GLN A 145 3.50 -3.35 -4.47
C GLN A 145 4.36 -3.20 -3.22
N THR A 146 5.31 -2.27 -3.18
CA THR A 146 6.14 -2.07 -1.97
C THR A 146 5.35 -1.77 -0.70
N PRO A 147 4.24 -0.98 -0.71
CA PRO A 147 3.51 -0.68 0.52
C PRO A 147 2.75 -1.89 1.08
N SER A 148 2.24 -2.77 0.21
CA SER A 148 1.60 -4.04 0.64
C SER A 148 2.65 -5.00 1.21
N ILE A 149 3.87 -4.99 0.69
CA ILE A 149 4.99 -5.73 1.29
C ILE A 149 5.34 -5.19 2.68
N PHE A 150 5.35 -3.87 2.89
CA PHE A 150 5.58 -3.29 4.23
C PHE A 150 4.49 -3.73 5.24
N ALA A 151 3.23 -3.76 4.80
CA ALA A 151 2.13 -4.26 5.62
C ALA A 151 2.23 -5.77 5.90
N LEU A 152 2.64 -6.58 4.91
CA LEU A 152 2.89 -8.01 5.08
C LEU A 152 4.01 -8.28 6.09
N VAL A 153 5.13 -7.58 5.95
CA VAL A 153 6.27 -7.70 6.86
C VAL A 153 5.87 -7.29 8.27
N THR A 154 5.12 -6.18 8.42
CA THR A 154 4.60 -5.76 9.74
C THR A 154 3.67 -6.83 10.33
N SER A 155 2.76 -7.39 9.53
CA SER A 155 1.86 -8.47 9.95
C SER A 155 2.63 -9.72 10.41
N PHE A 156 3.67 -10.12 9.68
CA PHE A 156 4.51 -11.25 10.06
C PHE A 156 5.33 -10.99 11.32
N ILE A 157 5.92 -9.80 11.47
CA ILE A 157 6.62 -9.43 12.70
C ILE A 157 5.65 -9.51 13.89
N LEU A 158 4.42 -9.01 13.75
CA LEU A 158 3.40 -9.12 14.78
C LEU A 158 3.07 -10.57 15.12
N LEU A 159 2.81 -11.41 14.12
CA LEU A 159 2.43 -12.83 14.31
C LEU A 159 3.54 -13.69 14.93
N PHE A 160 4.80 -13.40 14.60
CA PHE A 160 5.94 -14.24 14.99
C PHE A 160 6.78 -13.68 16.15
N THR A 161 6.43 -12.50 16.67
CA THR A 161 7.07 -11.93 17.87
C THR A 161 6.24 -12.24 19.11
N ASP A 162 6.91 -12.73 20.16
CA ASP A 162 6.25 -12.95 21.45
C ASP A 162 6.16 -11.65 22.27
N PHE A 163 4.93 -11.20 22.51
CA PHE A 163 4.63 -10.04 23.36
C PHE A 163 4.13 -10.43 24.75
N SER A 164 4.06 -11.74 25.07
CA SER A 164 3.41 -12.25 26.28
C SER A 164 4.13 -11.84 27.57
N ALA A 165 5.45 -11.59 27.51
CA ALA A 165 6.24 -11.13 28.64
C ALA A 165 6.02 -9.64 28.99
N ARG A 166 5.33 -8.88 28.14
CA ARG A 166 5.09 -7.43 28.35
C ARG A 166 3.78 -7.21 29.10
N ALA A 167 3.70 -6.10 29.85
CA ALA A 167 2.48 -5.69 30.51
C ALA A 167 1.35 -5.51 29.49
N VAL A 168 0.14 -5.98 29.82
CA VAL A 168 -1.02 -5.89 28.90
C VAL A 168 -1.29 -4.43 28.53
N SER A 169 -1.42 -3.57 29.53
CA SER A 169 -1.52 -2.11 29.38
C SER A 169 -0.13 -1.49 29.53
N PRO A 170 0.39 -0.73 28.54
CA PRO A 170 -0.27 -0.22 27.32
C PRO A 170 0.01 -1.01 26.02
N THR A 171 0.68 -2.16 26.10
CA THR A 171 1.18 -2.92 24.93
C THR A 171 0.10 -3.32 23.93
N TRP A 172 -1.10 -3.69 24.40
CA TRP A 172 -2.22 -4.06 23.52
C TRP A 172 -2.53 -2.96 22.48
N ALA A 173 -2.46 -1.71 22.91
CA ALA A 173 -2.76 -0.55 22.08
C ALA A 173 -1.59 -0.17 21.17
N ALA A 174 -0.35 -0.39 21.64
CA ALA A 174 0.85 -0.22 20.81
C ALA A 174 0.84 -1.19 19.62
N VAL A 175 0.53 -2.46 19.87
CA VAL A 175 0.43 -3.50 18.85
C VAL A 175 -0.68 -3.20 17.84
N LEU A 176 -1.85 -2.78 18.31
CA LEU A 176 -2.96 -2.40 17.44
C LEU A 176 -2.63 -1.13 16.63
N GLY A 177 -2.05 -0.13 17.28
CA GLY A 177 -1.57 1.10 16.66
C GLY A 177 -0.52 0.83 15.57
N ALA A 178 0.39 -0.12 15.79
CA ALA A 178 1.38 -0.50 14.80
C ALA A 178 0.76 -1.06 13.51
N GLY A 179 -0.25 -1.92 13.65
CA GLY A 179 -0.98 -2.45 12.49
C GLY A 179 -1.74 -1.37 11.73
N PHE A 180 -2.37 -0.43 12.43
CA PHE A 180 -3.02 0.72 11.79
C PHE A 180 -2.02 1.64 11.08
N ALA A 181 -0.89 1.95 11.69
CA ALA A 181 0.13 2.84 11.12
C ALA A 181 0.66 2.29 9.79
N SER A 182 1.14 1.05 9.78
CA SER A 182 1.68 0.41 8.58
C SER A 182 0.60 0.09 7.56
N GLY A 183 -0.54 -0.45 8.00
CA GLY A 183 -1.61 -0.91 7.10
C GLY A 183 -2.32 0.25 6.38
N LEU A 184 -2.84 1.23 7.13
CA LEU A 184 -3.52 2.38 6.52
C LEU A 184 -2.53 3.27 5.76
N GLY A 185 -1.30 3.41 6.26
CA GLY A 185 -0.27 4.22 5.61
C GLY A 185 0.11 3.71 4.21
N ALA A 186 -0.04 2.40 3.96
CA ALA A 186 0.22 1.80 2.65
C ALA A 186 -0.86 2.11 1.59
N VAL A 187 -2.07 2.51 1.98
CA VAL A 187 -3.20 2.70 1.05
C VAL A 187 -2.92 3.84 0.08
N GLY A 188 -2.55 5.01 0.60
CA GLY A 188 -2.35 6.21 -0.22
C GLY A 188 -1.19 6.07 -1.19
N SER A 189 -0.05 5.58 -0.71
CA SER A 189 1.15 5.38 -1.51
C SER A 189 0.95 4.36 -2.64
N GLY A 190 0.23 3.26 -2.38
CA GLY A 190 -0.06 2.24 -3.38
C GLY A 190 -0.93 2.80 -4.52
N LEU A 191 -2.00 3.52 -4.17
CA LEU A 191 -2.88 4.19 -5.14
C LEU A 191 -2.14 5.27 -5.93
N GLY A 192 -1.45 6.17 -5.22
CA GLY A 192 -0.70 7.27 -5.80
C GLY A 192 0.35 6.77 -6.77
N GLY A 193 1.16 5.78 -6.36
CA GLY A 193 2.16 5.17 -7.21
C GLY A 193 1.56 4.59 -8.50
N GLY A 194 0.39 3.96 -8.40
CA GLY A 194 -0.35 3.42 -9.55
C GLY A 194 -0.75 4.47 -10.57
N LEU A 195 -1.21 5.64 -10.10
CA LEU A 195 -1.56 6.76 -10.96
C LEU A 195 -0.36 7.32 -11.72
N VAL A 196 0.81 7.38 -11.07
CA VAL A 196 2.06 7.80 -11.73
C VAL A 196 2.46 6.81 -12.81
N ALA A 197 2.44 5.51 -12.50
CA ALA A 197 2.75 4.44 -13.45
C ALA A 197 1.80 4.40 -14.64
N GLU A 198 0.51 4.61 -14.42
CA GLU A 198 -0.51 4.76 -15.47
C GLU A 198 -0.15 5.88 -16.45
N SER A 199 0.29 7.03 -15.92
CA SER A 199 0.74 8.16 -16.73
C SER A 199 1.97 7.82 -17.55
N GLY A 200 2.92 7.07 -16.96
CA GLY A 200 4.12 6.57 -17.64
C GLY A 200 3.77 5.73 -18.86
N CYS A 201 2.91 4.71 -18.68
CA CYS A 201 2.44 3.87 -19.79
C CYS A 201 1.72 4.70 -20.87
N LYS A 202 0.84 5.63 -20.48
CA LYS A 202 0.17 6.54 -21.43
C LYS A 202 1.13 7.49 -22.14
N GLY A 203 2.21 7.91 -21.47
CA GLY A 203 3.26 8.76 -22.00
C GLY A 203 4.02 8.02 -23.10
N ILE A 204 4.57 6.85 -22.77
CA ILE A 204 5.31 5.99 -23.70
C ILE A 204 4.46 5.60 -24.91
N ALA A 205 3.19 5.27 -24.69
CA ALA A 205 2.28 4.92 -25.78
C ALA A 205 2.05 6.07 -26.77
N ARG A 206 2.11 7.33 -26.30
CA ARG A 206 1.98 8.52 -27.16
C ARG A 206 3.30 8.88 -27.83
N GLN A 207 4.39 8.82 -27.06
CA GLN A 207 5.72 9.19 -27.52
C GLN A 207 6.75 8.13 -27.11
N PRO A 208 6.97 7.11 -27.96
CA PRO A 208 7.85 5.99 -27.61
C PRO A 208 9.34 6.36 -27.49
N LEU A 209 9.75 7.49 -28.08
CA LEU A 209 11.11 8.01 -27.99
C LEU A 209 11.41 8.63 -26.62
N SER A 210 10.39 9.15 -25.93
CA SER A 210 10.54 9.75 -24.60
C SER A 210 10.53 8.72 -23.47
N ALA A 211 10.69 7.43 -23.77
CA ALA A 211 10.47 6.37 -22.78
C ALA A 211 11.42 6.47 -21.58
N THR A 212 12.71 6.66 -21.83
CA THR A 212 13.71 6.79 -20.77
C THR A 212 13.44 7.96 -19.82
N PRO A 213 13.27 9.22 -20.28
CA PRO A 213 12.98 10.32 -19.35
C PRO A 213 11.63 10.14 -18.64
N VAL A 214 10.63 9.56 -19.30
CA VAL A 214 9.32 9.26 -18.69
C VAL A 214 9.47 8.24 -17.55
N THR A 215 10.16 7.13 -17.79
CA THR A 215 10.37 6.08 -16.76
C THR A 215 11.20 6.61 -15.60
N ASN A 216 12.26 7.39 -15.86
CA ASN A 216 13.09 7.97 -14.79
C ASN A 216 12.28 8.88 -13.87
N VAL A 217 11.47 9.78 -14.44
CA VAL A 217 10.67 10.71 -13.63
C VAL A 217 9.46 10.01 -12.99
N MET A 218 8.91 8.98 -13.64
CA MET A 218 7.91 8.11 -13.03
C MET A 218 8.45 7.46 -11.75
N LEU A 219 9.65 6.87 -11.81
CA LEU A 219 10.29 6.25 -10.64
C LEU A 219 10.61 7.27 -9.54
N LEU A 220 11.11 8.45 -9.92
CA LEU A 220 11.34 9.54 -8.96
C LEU A 220 10.04 9.96 -8.26
N GLY A 221 8.98 10.19 -9.03
CA GLY A 221 7.67 10.57 -8.49
C GLY A 221 7.07 9.49 -7.58
N GLN A 222 7.19 8.21 -7.97
CA GLN A 222 6.76 7.08 -7.14
C GLN A 222 7.58 6.95 -5.86
N ALA A 223 8.90 7.19 -5.91
CA ALA A 223 9.76 7.13 -4.73
C ALA A 223 9.33 8.14 -3.65
N VAL A 224 8.98 9.36 -4.07
CA VAL A 224 8.45 10.37 -3.15
C VAL A 224 7.07 9.96 -2.62
N THR A 225 6.18 9.50 -3.51
CA THR A 225 4.82 9.01 -3.18
C THR A 225 4.78 7.90 -2.12
N GLN A 226 5.90 7.18 -1.93
CA GLN A 226 6.02 6.09 -0.95
C GLN A 226 6.50 6.50 0.43
N THR A 227 7.00 7.72 0.59
CA THR A 227 7.57 8.18 1.87
C THR A 227 6.56 8.11 3.01
N THR A 228 5.28 8.39 2.74
CA THR A 228 4.18 8.25 3.70
C THR A 228 4.00 6.83 4.25
N ALA A 229 4.16 5.80 3.42
CA ALA A 229 4.13 4.41 3.86
C ALA A 229 5.35 4.05 4.71
N ILE A 230 6.51 4.65 4.42
CA ILE A 230 7.71 4.51 5.24
C ILE A 230 7.49 5.16 6.62
N TYR A 231 6.78 6.29 6.70
CA TYR A 231 6.42 6.90 7.98
C TYR A 231 5.48 6.00 8.81
N GLY A 232 4.46 5.40 8.15
CA GLY A 232 3.59 4.41 8.76
C GLY A 232 4.37 3.20 9.31
N LEU A 233 5.28 2.66 8.49
CA LEU A 233 6.18 1.57 8.89
C LEU A 233 7.08 1.93 10.07
N LEU A 234 7.67 3.14 10.04
CA LEU A 234 8.52 3.65 11.11
C LEU A 234 7.76 3.73 12.43
N ILE A 235 6.58 4.36 12.44
CA ILE A 235 5.73 4.43 13.63
C ILE A 235 5.33 3.02 14.10
N GLY A 236 4.98 2.13 13.18
CA GLY A 236 4.71 0.73 13.50
C GLY A 236 5.88 0.04 14.20
N PHE A 237 7.10 0.24 13.71
CA PHE A 237 8.30 -0.35 14.31
C PHE A 237 8.61 0.24 15.68
N ILE A 238 8.46 1.57 15.85
CA ILE A 238 8.64 2.20 17.15
C ILE A 238 7.65 1.62 18.17
N LEU A 239 6.37 1.50 17.80
CA LEU A 239 5.33 0.95 18.68
C LEU A 239 5.56 -0.53 19.04
N MET A 240 6.09 -1.34 18.11
CA MET A 240 6.38 -2.76 18.37
C MET A 240 7.64 -2.97 19.21
N PHE A 241 8.70 -2.21 18.97
CA PHE A 241 10.01 -2.49 19.57
C PHE A 241 10.33 -1.63 20.81
N LYS A 242 9.66 -0.49 21.01
CA LYS A 242 9.81 0.30 22.24
C LYS A 242 9.12 -0.40 23.41
N SER A 243 9.80 -0.42 24.57
CA SER A 243 9.20 -0.85 25.83
C SER A 243 8.46 0.31 26.50
N PHE A 244 7.31 0.00 27.09
CA PHE A 244 6.48 0.94 27.82
C PHE A 244 6.24 0.39 29.23
N PRO A 245 6.35 1.22 30.29
CA PRO A 245 6.09 0.78 31.65
C PRO A 245 4.62 0.41 31.83
N ALA A 246 4.36 -0.53 32.74
CA ALA A 246 2.99 -0.91 33.08
C ALA A 246 2.22 0.29 33.65
N THR A 247 0.94 0.40 33.28
CA THR A 247 0.09 1.51 33.73
C THR A 247 -1.37 1.07 33.88
N ASP A 248 -1.99 1.53 34.95
CA ASP A 248 -3.41 1.34 35.24
C ASP A 248 -4.29 2.43 34.61
N SER A 249 -3.67 3.50 34.09
CA SER A 249 -4.38 4.57 33.40
C SER A 249 -4.70 4.18 31.96
N ILE A 250 -5.88 4.59 31.48
CA ILE A 250 -6.28 4.40 30.08
C ILE A 250 -5.59 5.38 29.12
N ALA A 251 -5.03 6.47 29.63
CA ALA A 251 -4.44 7.52 28.79
C ALA A 251 -3.22 7.05 27.98
N PRO A 252 -2.21 6.34 28.56
CA PRO A 252 -1.07 5.86 27.77
C PRO A 252 -1.43 4.88 26.65
N PRO A 253 -2.25 3.83 26.87
CA PRO A 253 -2.72 2.98 25.78
C PRO A 253 -3.40 3.77 24.67
N MET A 254 -4.29 4.70 25.01
CA MET A 254 -5.00 5.51 24.01
C MET A 254 -4.07 6.44 23.23
N ALA A 255 -3.01 6.96 23.86
CA ALA A 255 -1.99 7.73 23.16
C ALA A 255 -1.25 6.86 22.13
N LEU A 256 -0.88 5.62 22.47
CA LEU A 256 -0.18 4.71 21.55
C LEU A 256 -1.07 4.25 20.38
N LEU A 257 -2.35 3.95 20.63
CA LEU A 257 -3.31 3.65 19.58
C LEU A 257 -3.55 4.87 18.69
N GLY A 258 -3.72 6.05 19.31
CA GLY A 258 -3.91 7.33 18.63
C GLY A 258 -2.73 7.71 17.74
N ALA A 259 -1.49 7.42 18.18
CA ALA A 259 -0.29 7.62 17.36
C ALA A 259 -0.35 6.80 16.06
N GLY A 260 -0.71 5.52 16.18
CA GLY A 260 -0.82 4.63 15.03
C GLY A 260 -1.91 5.05 14.04
N LEU A 261 -3.10 5.40 14.55
CA LEU A 261 -4.21 5.89 13.73
C LEU A 261 -3.89 7.24 13.06
N CYS A 262 -3.29 8.18 13.80
CA CYS A 262 -2.92 9.50 13.29
C CYS A 262 -1.96 9.39 12.10
N MET A 263 -0.92 8.56 12.23
CA MET A 263 0.04 8.33 11.14
C MET A 263 -0.61 7.57 9.99
N GLY A 264 -1.31 6.46 10.28
CA GLY A 264 -1.91 5.62 9.24
C GLY A 264 -2.91 6.38 8.36
N ILE A 265 -3.85 7.11 8.97
CA ILE A 265 -4.84 7.92 8.23
C ILE A 265 -4.17 9.13 7.57
N GLY A 266 -3.25 9.79 8.28
CA GLY A 266 -2.53 10.97 7.80
C GLY A 266 -1.66 10.72 6.56
N ALA A 267 -1.21 9.48 6.36
CA ALA A 267 -0.43 9.06 5.20
C ALA A 267 -1.26 8.87 3.91
N ILE A 268 -2.58 8.65 4.01
CA ILE A 268 -3.43 8.35 2.83
C ILE A 268 -3.49 9.55 1.88
N GLY A 269 -3.75 10.74 2.42
CA GLY A 269 -3.93 11.97 1.65
C GLY A 269 -2.69 12.36 0.84
N PRO A 270 -1.51 12.53 1.48
CA PRO A 270 -0.29 12.89 0.77
C PRO A 270 0.13 11.84 -0.24
N GLY A 271 0.05 10.53 0.08
CA GLY A 271 0.36 9.48 -0.90
C GLY A 271 -0.47 9.59 -2.19
N ILE A 272 -1.77 9.89 -2.11
CA ILE A 272 -2.60 10.10 -3.31
C ILE A 272 -2.26 11.44 -3.99
N GLY A 273 -2.11 12.51 -3.21
CA GLY A 273 -1.86 13.86 -3.72
C GLY A 273 -0.52 13.99 -4.44
N GLU A 274 0.54 13.42 -3.87
CA GLU A 274 1.85 13.31 -4.50
C GLU A 274 1.77 12.51 -5.79
N GLY A 275 0.99 11.42 -5.78
CA GLY A 275 0.65 10.66 -6.99
C GLY A 275 0.01 11.53 -8.09
N PHE A 276 -0.88 12.47 -7.75
CA PHE A 276 -1.45 13.39 -8.75
C PHE A 276 -0.43 14.36 -9.34
N THR A 277 0.44 14.93 -8.50
CA THR A 277 1.48 15.85 -8.97
C THR A 277 2.47 15.14 -9.91
N ALA A 278 2.95 13.96 -9.52
CA ALA A 278 3.86 13.15 -10.33
C ALA A 278 3.18 12.62 -11.60
N ARG A 279 1.92 12.17 -11.53
CA ARG A 279 1.13 11.79 -12.71
C ARG A 279 1.09 12.92 -13.74
N SER A 280 0.87 14.15 -13.30
CA SER A 280 0.81 15.32 -14.20
C SER A 280 2.17 15.61 -14.82
N ALA A 281 3.25 15.59 -14.03
CA ALA A 281 4.61 15.79 -14.53
C ALA A 281 4.99 14.75 -15.59
N VAL A 282 4.81 13.46 -15.29
CA VAL A 282 5.09 12.35 -16.21
C VAL A 282 4.29 12.48 -17.51
N LYS A 283 3.03 12.93 -17.44
CA LYS A 283 2.18 13.14 -18.63
C LYS A 283 2.75 14.21 -19.57
N TRP A 284 3.32 15.27 -19.02
CA TRP A 284 3.80 16.42 -19.79
C TRP A 284 5.25 16.25 -20.25
N ILE A 285 6.09 15.55 -19.49
CA ILE A 285 7.46 15.20 -19.91
C ILE A 285 7.42 14.34 -21.17
N ALA A 286 6.45 13.43 -21.28
CA ALA A 286 6.23 12.64 -22.50
C ALA A 286 5.89 13.50 -23.75
N ARG A 287 5.47 14.76 -23.56
CA ARG A 287 5.08 15.68 -24.64
C ARG A 287 6.15 16.73 -24.94
N ASN A 288 6.95 17.08 -23.94
CA ASN A 288 7.97 18.12 -24.06
C ASN A 288 9.22 17.72 -23.26
N GLU A 289 10.08 16.90 -23.88
CA GLU A 289 11.31 16.41 -23.27
C GLU A 289 12.28 17.56 -22.92
N GLY A 290 12.27 18.66 -23.69
CA GLY A 290 13.11 19.83 -23.42
C GLY A 290 12.81 20.53 -22.10
N ALA A 291 11.58 20.37 -21.56
CA ALA A 291 11.16 20.95 -20.29
C ALA A 291 11.26 19.97 -19.11
N THR A 292 11.96 18.84 -19.26
CA THR A 292 12.06 17.78 -18.22
C THR A 292 12.56 18.32 -16.88
N ALA A 293 13.60 19.17 -16.90
CA ALA A 293 14.18 19.72 -15.68
C ALA A 293 13.17 20.59 -14.91
N ASP A 294 12.48 21.49 -15.61
CA ASP A 294 11.50 22.41 -15.01
C ASP A 294 10.27 21.66 -14.49
N LEU A 295 9.76 20.69 -15.26
CA LEU A 295 8.62 19.87 -14.85
C LEU A 295 8.96 18.99 -13.65
N THR A 296 10.17 18.42 -13.61
CA THR A 296 10.63 17.61 -12.46
C THR A 296 10.80 18.48 -11.23
N ARG A 297 11.36 19.69 -11.36
CA ARG A 297 11.48 20.63 -10.24
C ARG A 297 10.11 21.04 -9.71
N LEU A 298 9.18 21.38 -10.58
CA LEU A 298 7.81 21.75 -10.19
C LEU A 298 7.09 20.59 -9.51
N MET A 299 7.27 19.36 -10.01
CA MET A 299 6.76 18.14 -9.38
C MET A 299 7.26 18.02 -7.94
N LEU A 300 8.59 18.07 -7.73
CA LEU A 300 9.19 17.89 -6.41
C LEU A 300 8.76 18.97 -5.42
N VAL A 301 8.63 20.23 -5.87
CA VAL A 301 8.11 21.32 -5.03
C VAL A 301 6.65 21.07 -4.66
N GLY A 302 5.82 20.64 -5.62
CA GLY A 302 4.42 20.30 -5.38
C GLY A 302 4.26 19.13 -4.42
N GLN A 303 5.07 18.08 -4.57
CA GLN A 303 5.11 16.93 -3.66
C GLN A 303 5.52 17.38 -2.26
N ALA A 304 6.61 18.14 -2.12
CA ALA A 304 7.07 18.64 -0.82
C ALA A 304 6.01 19.45 -0.06
N VAL A 305 5.20 20.26 -0.76
CA VAL A 305 4.09 21.00 -0.13
C VAL A 305 2.95 20.04 0.26
N THR A 306 2.63 19.07 -0.60
CA THR A 306 1.61 18.06 -0.35
C THR A 306 1.96 17.17 0.85
N GLU A 307 3.24 16.89 1.04
CA GLU A 307 3.77 16.03 2.11
C GLU A 307 3.66 16.66 3.52
N SER A 308 3.49 17.98 3.61
CA SER A 308 3.46 18.70 4.89
C SER A 308 2.44 18.13 5.88
N THR A 309 1.24 17.74 5.43
CA THR A 309 0.24 17.15 6.33
C THR A 309 0.62 15.75 6.81
N GLY A 310 1.38 14.99 6.00
CA GLY A 310 1.96 13.71 6.42
C GLY A 310 3.01 13.90 7.50
N ILE A 311 3.86 14.94 7.37
CA ILE A 311 4.82 15.32 8.41
C ILE A 311 4.12 15.78 9.68
N TYR A 312 3.02 16.54 9.60
CA TYR A 312 2.26 16.93 10.79
C TYR A 312 1.70 15.71 11.53
N SER A 313 1.16 14.73 10.81
CA SER A 313 0.72 13.46 11.39
C SER A 313 1.86 12.68 12.02
N LEU A 314 3.03 12.62 11.37
CA LEU A 314 4.23 11.99 11.93
C LEU A 314 4.67 12.66 13.24
N VAL A 315 4.70 13.99 13.27
CA VAL A 315 5.08 14.76 14.47
C VAL A 315 4.11 14.49 15.62
N ILE A 316 2.79 14.52 15.37
CA ILE A 316 1.79 14.23 16.39
C ILE A 316 1.91 12.78 16.88
N ALA A 317 2.10 11.81 15.98
CA ALA A 317 2.30 10.42 16.36
C ALA A 317 3.54 10.23 17.25
N LEU A 318 4.66 10.87 16.93
CA LEU A 318 5.87 10.84 17.75
C LEU A 318 5.62 11.48 19.13
N ILE A 319 4.98 12.65 19.18
CA ILE A 319 4.63 13.29 20.47
C ILE A 319 3.79 12.36 21.32
N LEU A 320 2.75 11.73 20.76
CA LEU A 320 1.91 10.78 21.48
C LEU A 320 2.70 9.58 22.01
N ILE A 321 3.67 9.06 21.25
CA ILE A 321 4.51 7.93 21.67
C ILE A 321 5.44 8.30 22.82
N PHE A 322 6.00 9.51 22.82
CA PHE A 322 7.00 9.93 23.82
C PHE A 322 6.39 10.59 25.06
N VAL A 323 5.12 10.97 25.02
CA VAL A 323 4.36 11.50 26.17
C VAL A 323 3.56 10.40 26.89
N ALA A 324 3.35 9.24 26.23
CA ALA A 324 2.67 8.07 26.80
C ALA A 324 3.46 7.38 27.93
#